data_AF-A0A524QUE4-F1
#
_entry.id   AF-A0A524QUE4-F1
#
_cell.length_a   1.000
_cell.length_b   1.000
_cell.length_c   1.000
_cell.angle_alpha   90.00
_cell.angle_beta   90.00
_cell.angle_gamma   90.00
#
_symmetry.space_group_name_H-M   'P 1'
#
loop_
_entity.id
_entity.type
_entity.pdbx_description
1 polymer ?
#
loop_
_entity_poly.entity_id
_entity_poly.type
_entity_poly.pdbx_seq_one_letter_code
_entity_poly.pdbx_strand_id
1 'polypeptide(L)'
;MSRKNTNDGGPASEPGRLTPSFSPVQREKSAPCQVGCATSGDVRGWVGIIAQREKMGLSHDDAYARAWRMITEVNPFPSVMGRVCPHPCEDHCNRSALDEPLAINAMERFLGDWALVEALPLERLETGSRDEWIGVVGAGPSGLSFAYQLARRGYRVTVYEGREKAGGMLRYGIPDYRLPPAVLEAEIARILELGVELKLDTLIGRDVTLEELRERHHALYLGIGAQRGRGLGIPGEDGAGMWTGTEYLNRVNQGEHVELGSSVAVIGGGNTAVDAARAARRSGALVTLLYRRSREEMPAISHEIDDALEEGVELVLLSAPVRLEREDGQPKTLVVHRMELGDPDASGRRRPVPLP
;
A
#
# COMPACT_ATOMS: atom_id res chain seq x y z
N MET A 1 15.94 -34.06 -5.48
CA MET A 1 16.30 -35.40 -4.98
C MET A 1 17.81 -35.57 -5.13
N SER A 2 18.50 -36.06 -4.11
CA SER A 2 19.92 -36.42 -4.23
C SER A 2 20.03 -37.94 -4.16
N ARG A 3 20.89 -38.55 -4.99
CA ARG A 3 21.22 -39.97 -4.84
C ARG A 3 22.04 -40.13 -3.56
N LYS A 4 21.79 -41.18 -2.78
CA LYS A 4 22.70 -41.54 -1.69
C LYS A 4 24.10 -41.76 -2.28
N ASN A 5 25.11 -41.08 -1.75
CA ASN A 5 26.50 -41.45 -1.98
C ASN A 5 26.70 -42.83 -1.37
N THR A 6 26.99 -43.82 -2.21
CA THR A 6 27.14 -45.23 -1.82
C THR A 6 28.50 -45.53 -1.20
N ASN A 7 29.16 -44.55 -0.55
CA ASN A 7 30.55 -44.69 -0.12
C ASN A 7 30.81 -44.48 1.37
N ASP A 8 29.77 -44.43 2.21
CA ASP A 8 29.93 -44.58 3.66
C ASP A 8 29.54 -46.01 4.05
N GLY A 9 30.51 -46.75 4.60
CA GLY A 9 30.43 -48.17 4.99
C GLY A 9 29.44 -48.46 6.12
N GLY A 10 28.15 -48.24 5.86
CA GLY A 10 27.05 -48.71 6.70
C GLY A 10 26.78 -50.21 6.49
N PRO A 11 26.23 -50.91 7.50
CA PRO A 11 26.02 -52.35 7.47
C PRO A 11 25.11 -52.74 6.30
N ALA A 12 25.48 -53.82 5.61
CA ALA A 12 24.75 -54.38 4.49
C ALA A 12 23.26 -54.52 4.84
N SER A 13 22.39 -54.01 3.96
CA SER A 13 20.94 -54.09 4.09
C SER A 13 20.50 -55.55 4.28
N GLU A 14 19.76 -55.83 5.35
CA GLU A 14 19.12 -57.14 5.57
C GLU A 14 18.26 -57.56 4.36
N PRO A 15 18.24 -58.86 3.99
CA PRO A 15 17.40 -59.34 2.90
C PRO A 15 15.92 -59.08 3.23
N GLY A 16 15.24 -58.25 2.43
CA GLY A 16 13.81 -57.97 2.53
C GLY A 16 13.42 -56.56 2.96
N ARG A 17 14.37 -55.70 3.37
CA ARG A 17 14.07 -54.31 3.71
C ARG A 17 14.14 -53.42 2.47
N LEU A 18 12.99 -53.06 1.90
CA LEU A 18 12.88 -52.05 0.85
C LEU A 18 13.37 -50.69 1.40
N THR A 19 14.64 -50.37 1.16
CA THR A 19 15.19 -49.05 1.46
C THR A 19 15.10 -48.21 0.17
N PRO A 20 14.34 -47.09 0.17
CA PRO A 20 14.25 -46.23 -1.00
C PRO A 20 15.65 -45.77 -1.46
N SER A 21 15.92 -45.90 -2.77
CA SER A 21 17.17 -45.45 -3.39
C SER A 21 17.36 -43.93 -3.34
N PHE A 22 16.26 -43.21 -3.07
CA PHE A 22 16.23 -41.78 -2.84
C PHE A 22 15.77 -41.50 -1.42
N SER A 23 16.54 -40.68 -0.70
CA SER A 23 16.07 -40.08 0.53
C SER A 23 15.46 -38.71 0.22
N PRO A 24 14.28 -38.38 0.77
CA PRO A 24 13.79 -37.02 0.72
C PRO A 24 14.83 -36.12 1.38
N VAL A 25 15.24 -35.07 0.65
CA VAL A 25 16.12 -34.04 1.18
C VAL A 25 15.23 -32.85 1.46
N GLN A 26 15.10 -32.50 2.74
CA GLN A 26 14.44 -31.25 3.11
C GLN A 26 15.27 -30.09 2.54
N ARG A 27 14.64 -29.26 1.72
CA ARG A 27 15.23 -28.02 1.23
C ARG A 27 14.42 -26.88 1.82
N GLU A 28 15.07 -26.03 2.59
CA GLU A 28 14.47 -24.79 3.02
C GLU A 28 14.23 -23.90 1.80
N LYS A 29 13.02 -23.37 1.72
CA LYS A 29 12.58 -22.41 0.70
C LYS A 29 11.71 -21.38 1.40
N SER A 30 11.82 -20.13 0.97
CA SER A 30 10.89 -19.09 1.40
C SER A 30 9.49 -19.38 0.88
N ALA A 31 8.48 -19.08 1.69
CA ALA A 31 7.10 -19.22 1.25
C ALA A 31 6.82 -18.21 0.10
N PRO A 32 6.10 -18.60 -0.97
CA PRO A 32 5.81 -17.69 -2.09
C PRO A 32 5.14 -16.38 -1.65
N CYS A 33 4.24 -16.45 -0.68
CA CYS A 33 3.57 -15.28 -0.10
C CYS A 33 4.53 -14.31 0.60
N GLN A 34 5.60 -14.83 1.22
CA GLN A 34 6.63 -14.00 1.84
C GLN A 34 7.54 -13.36 0.78
N VAL A 35 7.87 -14.09 -0.29
CA VAL A 35 8.67 -13.56 -1.41
C VAL A 35 7.91 -12.47 -2.17
N GLY A 36 6.60 -12.63 -2.36
CA GLY A 36 5.75 -11.62 -2.99
C GLY A 36 5.46 -10.41 -2.11
N CYS A 37 5.66 -10.52 -0.79
CA CYS A 37 5.43 -9.42 0.14
C CYS A 37 6.58 -8.41 0.09
N ALA A 38 6.28 -7.14 -0.25
CA ALA A 38 7.29 -6.08 -0.32
C ALA A 38 7.98 -5.79 1.02
N THR A 39 7.32 -6.07 2.14
CA THR A 39 7.90 -5.95 3.50
C THR A 39 8.55 -7.25 3.98
N SER A 40 8.53 -8.31 3.17
CA SER A 40 9.05 -9.65 3.49
C SER A 40 8.46 -10.27 4.76
N GLY A 41 7.21 -9.92 5.10
CA GLY A 41 6.53 -10.42 6.30
C GLY A 41 6.35 -11.94 6.32
N ASP A 42 6.51 -12.56 7.49
CA ASP A 42 6.37 -14.02 7.66
C ASP A 42 4.91 -14.47 7.69
N VAL A 43 4.26 -14.38 6.53
CA VAL A 43 2.85 -14.77 6.33
C VAL A 43 2.59 -16.20 6.78
N ARG A 44 3.48 -17.12 6.42
CA ARG A 44 3.34 -18.53 6.80
C ARG A 44 3.44 -18.69 8.33
N GLY A 45 4.33 -17.96 8.99
CA GLY A 45 4.51 -17.99 10.42
C GLY A 45 3.26 -17.55 11.17
N TRP A 46 2.76 -16.35 10.91
CA TRP A 46 1.64 -15.81 11.69
C TRP A 46 0.32 -16.51 11.38
N VAL A 47 0.07 -16.92 10.12
CA VAL A 47 -1.08 -17.77 9.77
C VAL A 47 -0.94 -19.13 10.46
N GLY A 48 0.27 -19.69 10.50
CA GLY A 48 0.57 -20.97 11.14
C GLY A 48 0.27 -20.97 12.64
N ILE A 49 0.58 -19.88 13.35
CA ILE A 49 0.25 -19.70 14.78
C ILE A 49 -1.26 -19.84 14.99
N ILE A 50 -2.06 -19.17 14.18
CA ILE A 50 -3.53 -19.18 14.29
C ILE A 50 -4.08 -20.58 13.95
N ALA A 51 -3.63 -21.14 12.82
CA ALA A 51 -4.09 -22.44 12.33
C ALA A 51 -3.73 -23.60 13.27
N GLN A 52 -2.64 -23.47 14.03
CA GLN A 52 -2.13 -24.52 14.93
C GLN A 52 -2.32 -24.19 16.42
N ARG A 53 -3.12 -23.17 16.76
CA ARG A 53 -3.31 -22.68 18.13
C ARG A 53 -3.60 -23.80 19.15
N GLU A 54 -4.44 -24.77 18.79
CA GLU A 54 -4.82 -25.89 19.66
C GLU A 54 -3.64 -26.79 19.99
N LYS A 55 -2.80 -27.10 18.99
CA LYS A 55 -1.57 -27.89 19.18
C LYS A 55 -0.54 -27.14 20.03
N MET A 56 -0.57 -25.81 19.98
CA MET A 56 0.29 -24.93 20.77
C MET A 56 -0.30 -24.61 22.15
N GLY A 57 -1.51 -25.08 22.47
CA GLY A 57 -2.19 -24.77 23.74
C GLY A 57 -2.56 -23.30 23.90
N LEU A 58 -2.80 -22.58 22.79
CA LEU A 58 -3.12 -21.15 22.80
C LEU A 58 -4.62 -20.91 22.72
N SER A 59 -5.11 -19.91 23.48
CA SER A 59 -6.41 -19.30 23.23
C SER A 59 -6.42 -18.57 21.87
N HIS A 60 -7.60 -18.15 21.41
CA HIS A 60 -7.68 -17.30 20.21
C HIS A 60 -6.93 -15.98 20.42
N ASP A 61 -7.15 -15.31 21.55
CA ASP A 61 -6.53 -14.03 21.85
C ASP A 61 -5.00 -14.12 21.94
N ASP A 62 -4.48 -15.19 22.55
CA ASP A 62 -3.04 -15.43 22.60
C ASP A 62 -2.46 -15.66 21.19
N ALA A 63 -3.16 -16.42 20.36
CA ALA A 63 -2.74 -16.69 18.98
C ALA A 63 -2.77 -15.41 18.13
N TYR A 64 -3.83 -14.60 18.26
CA TYR A 64 -3.96 -13.32 17.56
C TYR A 64 -2.90 -12.32 17.99
N ALA A 65 -2.66 -12.17 19.30
CA ALA A 65 -1.64 -11.27 19.81
C ALA A 65 -0.23 -11.70 19.34
N ARG A 66 0.08 -13.00 19.30
CA ARG A 66 1.37 -13.49 18.77
C ARG A 66 1.48 -13.28 17.26
N ALA A 67 0.42 -13.55 16.51
CA ALA A 67 0.39 -13.32 15.06
C ALA A 67 0.57 -11.83 14.72
N TRP A 68 -0.12 -10.95 15.43
CA TRP A 68 -0.01 -9.50 15.27
C TRP A 68 1.40 -8.98 15.61
N ARG A 69 2.01 -9.45 16.71
CA ARG A 69 3.40 -9.12 17.05
C ARG A 69 4.37 -9.49 15.92
N MET A 70 4.19 -10.66 15.31
CA MET A 70 5.00 -11.10 14.18
C MET A 70 4.82 -10.21 12.95
N ILE A 71 3.58 -9.78 12.64
CA ILE A 71 3.33 -8.83 11.54
C ILE A 71 4.04 -7.50 11.82
N THR A 72 3.92 -7.00 13.05
CA THR A 72 4.48 -5.70 13.42
C THR A 72 6.00 -5.65 13.46
N GLU A 73 6.69 -6.78 13.45
CA GLU A 73 8.16 -6.81 13.29
C GLU A 73 8.62 -5.98 12.08
N VAL A 74 7.88 -6.06 10.97
CA VAL A 74 8.19 -5.38 9.70
C VAL A 74 7.17 -4.32 9.29
N ASN A 75 5.93 -4.39 9.78
CA ASN A 75 4.84 -3.49 9.37
C ASN A 75 4.15 -2.83 10.58
N PRO A 76 4.31 -1.52 10.84
CA PRO A 76 3.60 -0.85 11.93
C PRO A 76 2.13 -0.52 11.64
N PHE A 77 1.65 -0.83 10.43
CA PHE A 77 0.31 -0.48 9.96
C PHE A 77 -0.51 -1.70 9.46
N PRO A 78 -0.67 -2.78 10.25
CA PRO A 78 -1.42 -3.95 9.81
C PRO A 78 -2.88 -3.63 9.45
N SER A 79 -3.53 -2.73 10.19
CA SER A 79 -4.94 -2.38 9.93
C SER A 79 -5.09 -1.56 8.63
N VAL A 80 -4.17 -0.63 8.35
CA VAL A 80 -4.14 0.11 7.08
C VAL A 80 -3.74 -0.80 5.92
N MET A 81 -2.66 -1.61 6.04
CA MET A 81 -2.21 -2.50 4.97
C MET A 81 -3.27 -3.53 4.61
N GLY A 82 -3.99 -4.07 5.60
CA GLY A 82 -5.16 -4.93 5.41
C GLY A 82 -6.32 -4.30 4.61
N ARG A 83 -6.27 -3.00 4.30
CA ARG A 83 -7.29 -2.29 3.51
C ARG A 83 -6.76 -1.81 2.16
N VAL A 84 -5.52 -1.31 2.10
CA VAL A 84 -5.03 -0.56 0.93
C VAL A 84 -3.92 -1.26 0.16
N CYS A 85 -3.35 -2.33 0.71
CA CYS A 85 -2.32 -3.11 0.04
C CYS A 85 -2.91 -3.86 -1.17
N PRO A 86 -2.25 -3.86 -2.34
CA PRO A 86 -2.67 -4.67 -3.48
C PRO A 86 -2.35 -6.18 -3.31
N HIS A 87 -1.99 -6.61 -2.09
CA HIS A 87 -1.78 -8.00 -1.67
C HIS A 87 -1.03 -8.92 -2.67
N PRO A 88 0.16 -8.53 -3.17
CA PRO A 88 0.94 -9.38 -4.08
C PRO A 88 1.37 -10.72 -3.47
N CYS A 89 1.27 -10.85 -2.15
CA CYS A 89 1.43 -12.11 -1.43
C CYS A 89 0.37 -13.16 -1.79
N GLU A 90 -0.78 -12.76 -2.33
CA GLU A 90 -1.88 -13.64 -2.75
C GLU A 90 -1.71 -14.09 -4.22
N ASP A 91 -1.16 -13.24 -5.09
CA ASP A 91 -0.97 -13.50 -6.53
C ASP A 91 -0.18 -14.77 -6.84
N HIS A 92 0.77 -15.12 -5.96
CA HIS A 92 1.64 -16.30 -6.09
C HIS A 92 1.40 -17.33 -4.98
N CYS A 93 0.25 -17.28 -4.31
CA CYS A 93 -0.10 -18.26 -3.30
C CYS A 93 -0.09 -19.68 -3.91
N ASN A 94 0.64 -20.61 -3.30
CA ASN A 94 0.67 -22.00 -3.78
C ASN A 94 -0.66 -22.73 -3.59
N ARG A 95 -1.55 -22.20 -2.73
CA ARG A 95 -2.91 -22.74 -2.55
C ARG A 95 -3.77 -22.58 -3.81
N SER A 96 -3.48 -21.60 -4.65
CA SER A 96 -4.16 -21.39 -5.94
C SER A 96 -4.02 -22.57 -6.90
N ALA A 97 -3.07 -23.49 -6.67
CA ALA A 97 -2.95 -24.75 -7.41
C ALA A 97 -3.98 -25.82 -6.98
N LEU A 98 -4.69 -25.59 -5.87
CA LEU A 98 -5.73 -26.46 -5.34
C LEU A 98 -7.11 -25.82 -5.49
N ASP A 99 -7.28 -24.61 -4.96
CA ASP A 99 -8.52 -23.84 -5.03
C ASP A 99 -8.23 -22.33 -5.20
N GLU A 100 -8.32 -21.54 -4.15
CA GLU A 100 -8.14 -20.09 -4.16
C GLU A 100 -6.98 -19.66 -3.26
N PRO A 101 -6.34 -18.50 -3.52
CA PRO A 101 -5.38 -17.93 -2.60
C PRO A 101 -5.95 -17.81 -1.18
N LEU A 102 -5.08 -17.88 -0.17
CA LEU A 102 -5.48 -17.48 1.18
C LEU A 102 -5.80 -15.97 1.18
N ALA A 103 -6.88 -15.58 1.86
CA ALA A 103 -7.26 -14.18 2.09
C ALA A 103 -6.33 -13.50 3.11
N ILE A 104 -5.04 -13.42 2.80
CA ILE A 104 -3.96 -12.89 3.64
C ILE A 104 -4.27 -11.46 4.04
N ASN A 105 -4.73 -10.63 3.10
CA ASN A 105 -5.06 -9.23 3.34
C ASN A 105 -6.22 -9.07 4.33
N ALA A 106 -7.28 -9.87 4.18
CA ALA A 106 -8.41 -9.87 5.11
C ALA A 106 -8.02 -10.35 6.51
N MET A 107 -7.14 -11.36 6.60
CA MET A 107 -6.61 -11.83 7.89
C MET A 107 -5.69 -10.78 8.55
N GLU A 108 -4.81 -10.11 7.79
CA GLU A 108 -3.98 -9.01 8.30
C GLU A 108 -4.85 -7.85 8.80
N ARG A 109 -5.89 -7.49 8.04
CA ARG A 109 -6.89 -6.50 8.45
C ARG A 109 -7.55 -6.87 9.78
N PHE A 110 -8.04 -8.10 9.89
CA PHE A 110 -8.68 -8.60 11.11
C PHE A 110 -7.74 -8.49 12.31
N LEU A 111 -6.49 -8.96 12.18
CA LEU A 111 -5.51 -8.89 13.27
C LEU A 111 -5.15 -7.44 13.65
N GLY A 112 -5.01 -6.56 12.65
CA GLY A 112 -4.75 -5.14 12.87
C GLY A 112 -5.91 -4.45 13.61
N ASP A 113 -7.14 -4.69 13.17
CA ASP A 113 -8.37 -4.15 13.79
C ASP A 113 -8.57 -4.69 15.20
N TRP A 114 -8.42 -6.00 15.39
CA TRP A 114 -8.52 -6.64 16.70
C TRP A 114 -7.48 -6.07 17.67
N ALA A 115 -6.23 -5.89 17.23
CA ALA A 115 -5.18 -5.31 18.07
C ALA A 115 -5.43 -3.83 18.42
N LEU A 116 -6.18 -3.09 17.60
CA LEU A 116 -6.63 -1.74 17.94
C LEU A 116 -7.70 -1.76 19.02
N VAL A 117 -8.67 -2.68 18.93
CA VAL A 117 -9.73 -2.85 19.93
C VAL A 117 -9.15 -3.28 21.29
N GLU A 118 -8.23 -4.24 21.27
CA GLU A 118 -7.54 -4.74 22.47
C GLU A 118 -6.43 -3.81 22.98
N ALA A 119 -6.22 -2.66 22.31
CA ALA A 119 -5.20 -1.67 22.66
C ALA A 119 -3.79 -2.30 22.86
N LEU A 120 -3.41 -3.24 21.99
CA LEU A 120 -2.11 -3.90 22.12
C LEU A 120 -0.97 -2.91 21.84
N PRO A 121 0.00 -2.77 22.77
CA PRO A 121 1.12 -1.87 22.60
C PRO A 121 2.13 -2.43 21.60
N LEU A 122 2.83 -1.54 20.88
CA LEU A 122 3.99 -1.92 20.08
C LEU A 122 5.20 -2.17 20.99
N GLU A 123 5.97 -3.21 20.69
CA GLU A 123 7.10 -3.62 21.53
C GLU A 123 8.39 -2.86 21.19
N ARG A 124 9.06 -2.33 22.22
CA ARG A 124 10.46 -1.90 22.11
C ARG A 124 11.36 -3.13 22.08
N LEU A 125 12.33 -3.13 21.16
CA LEU A 125 13.36 -4.16 21.04
C LEU A 125 14.51 -3.93 22.01
N GLU A 126 14.85 -2.66 22.25
CA GLU A 126 15.88 -2.25 23.19
C GLU A 126 15.26 -1.42 24.32
N THR A 127 15.65 -1.71 25.57
CA THR A 127 15.15 -1.02 26.76
C THR A 127 15.98 0.21 27.14
N GLY A 128 17.22 0.31 26.62
CA GLY A 128 18.09 1.47 26.81
C GLY A 128 17.78 2.61 25.86
N SER A 129 18.05 3.83 26.29
CA SER A 129 18.05 5.01 25.40
C SER A 129 19.38 5.11 24.67
N ARG A 130 19.31 5.47 23.39
CA ARG A 130 20.46 5.93 22.61
C ARG A 130 20.67 7.43 22.84
N ASP A 131 21.92 7.88 22.76
CA ASP A 131 22.24 9.31 22.86
C ASP A 131 21.87 10.05 21.57
N GLU A 132 21.87 9.35 20.44
CA GLU A 132 21.56 9.90 19.13
C GLU A 132 20.09 10.29 19.00
N TRP A 133 19.90 11.47 18.41
CA TRP A 133 18.59 12.05 18.10
C TRP A 133 18.41 12.17 16.59
N ILE A 134 17.29 11.66 16.09
CA ILE A 134 17.00 11.52 14.67
C ILE A 134 15.80 12.39 14.29
N GLY A 135 15.98 13.22 13.26
CA GLY A 135 14.90 14.00 12.65
C GLY A 135 14.31 13.26 11.45
N VAL A 136 12.99 13.20 11.38
CA VAL A 136 12.25 12.59 10.26
C VAL A 136 11.41 13.67 9.60
N VAL A 137 11.60 13.92 8.31
CA VAL A 137 10.84 14.93 7.55
C VAL A 137 9.76 14.23 6.73
N GLY A 138 8.50 14.49 7.05
CA GLY A 138 7.30 13.91 6.47
C GLY A 138 6.71 12.81 7.36
N ALA A 139 5.45 12.98 7.78
CA ALA A 139 4.71 12.00 8.58
C ALA A 139 3.81 11.10 7.72
N GLY A 140 4.28 10.74 6.53
CA GLY A 140 3.67 9.70 5.70
C GLY A 140 4.05 8.28 6.16
N PRO A 141 3.57 7.22 5.46
CA PRO A 141 3.86 5.84 5.82
C PRO A 141 5.37 5.55 5.93
N SER A 142 6.18 6.15 5.05
CA SER A 142 7.63 5.99 5.04
C SER A 142 8.29 6.57 6.30
N GLY A 143 7.97 7.82 6.63
CA GLY A 143 8.55 8.50 7.79
C GLY A 143 8.09 7.88 9.11
N LEU A 144 6.80 7.55 9.23
CA LEU A 144 6.27 6.89 10.42
C LEU A 144 6.81 5.48 10.60
N SER A 145 7.00 4.71 9.51
CA SER A 145 7.64 3.39 9.61
C SER A 145 9.11 3.46 10.00
N PHE A 146 9.83 4.46 9.50
CA PHE A 146 11.20 4.71 9.91
C PHE A 146 11.28 5.10 11.40
N ALA A 147 10.43 6.04 11.83
CA ALA A 147 10.33 6.48 13.21
C ALA A 147 9.99 5.32 14.16
N TYR A 148 9.02 4.48 13.77
CA TYR A 148 8.67 3.25 14.46
C TYR A 148 9.87 2.34 14.68
N GLN A 149 10.61 2.01 13.62
CA GLN A 149 11.76 1.11 13.71
C GLN A 149 12.89 1.69 14.58
N LEU A 150 13.12 3.00 14.53
CA LEU A 150 14.16 3.63 15.35
C LEU A 150 13.75 3.78 16.81
N ALA A 151 12.50 4.16 17.10
CA ALA A 151 11.99 4.26 18.47
C ALA A 151 12.01 2.89 19.17
N ARG A 152 11.73 1.80 18.46
CA ARG A 152 11.87 0.43 18.98
C ARG A 152 13.30 0.07 19.38
N ARG A 153 14.31 0.72 18.79
CA ARG A 153 15.75 0.50 19.06
C ARG A 153 16.33 1.55 20.01
N GLY A 154 15.48 2.28 20.74
CA GLY A 154 15.91 3.22 21.77
C GLY A 154 16.36 4.59 21.27
N TYR A 155 16.28 4.87 19.96
CA TYR A 155 16.60 6.20 19.44
C TYR A 155 15.53 7.22 19.79
N ARG A 156 15.98 8.46 20.05
CA ARG A 156 15.08 9.61 20.15
C ARG A 156 14.71 10.03 18.74
N VAL A 157 13.41 10.18 18.47
CA VAL A 157 12.92 10.52 17.12
C VAL A 157 11.93 11.68 17.19
N THR A 158 12.15 12.68 16.35
CA THR A 158 11.18 13.77 16.10
C THR A 158 10.75 13.75 14.64
N VAL A 159 9.46 13.60 14.39
CA VAL A 159 8.84 13.65 13.07
C VAL A 159 8.29 15.06 12.82
N TYR A 160 8.65 15.66 11.70
CA TYR A 160 8.17 16.97 11.24
C TYR A 160 7.20 16.77 10.07
N GLU A 161 6.02 17.36 10.17
CA GLU A 161 4.97 17.32 9.14
C GLU A 161 4.55 18.73 8.79
N GLY A 162 4.42 19.02 7.49
CA GLY A 162 4.07 20.35 7.01
C GLY A 162 2.58 20.66 7.08
N ARG A 163 1.74 19.66 7.37
CA ARG A 163 0.28 19.76 7.45
C ARG A 163 -0.24 19.60 8.88
N GLU A 164 -1.52 19.90 9.05
CA GLU A 164 -2.25 19.81 10.33
C GLU A 164 -2.30 18.39 10.91
N LYS A 165 -2.22 17.34 10.07
CA LYS A 165 -2.30 15.94 10.53
C LYS A 165 -1.26 15.04 9.87
N ALA A 166 -0.76 14.08 10.64
CA ALA A 166 0.10 13.00 10.14
C ALA A 166 -0.68 11.98 9.30
N GLY A 167 0.00 11.30 8.40
CA GLY A 167 -0.53 10.22 7.55
C GLY A 167 -0.12 10.33 6.08
N GLY A 168 0.27 11.52 5.61
CA GLY A 168 0.64 11.75 4.22
C GLY A 168 -0.45 11.27 3.25
N MET A 169 -0.08 10.56 2.18
CA MET A 169 -1.04 10.06 1.18
C MET A 169 -2.08 9.08 1.75
N LEU A 170 -1.81 8.43 2.90
CA LEU A 170 -2.83 7.60 3.57
C LEU A 170 -4.03 8.45 4.02
N ARG A 171 -3.80 9.70 4.41
CA ARG A 171 -4.85 10.64 4.84
C ARG A 171 -5.35 11.50 3.68
N TYR A 172 -4.42 12.07 2.94
CA TYR A 172 -4.71 13.13 1.96
C TYR A 172 -4.92 12.63 0.54
N GLY A 173 -4.78 11.32 0.31
CA GLY A 173 -4.95 10.72 -1.02
C GLY A 173 -5.99 9.61 -1.03
N ILE A 174 -5.95 8.69 -0.08
CA ILE A 174 -6.86 7.53 -0.04
C ILE A 174 -8.21 7.97 0.56
N PRO A 175 -9.34 7.75 -0.11
CA PRO A 175 -10.65 8.12 0.43
C PRO A 175 -11.07 7.32 1.67
N ASP A 176 -11.90 7.93 2.51
CA ASP A 176 -12.38 7.38 3.78
C ASP A 176 -13.12 6.04 3.64
N TYR A 177 -13.77 5.80 2.49
CA TYR A 177 -14.46 4.53 2.24
C TYR A 177 -13.50 3.35 2.04
N ARG A 178 -12.24 3.61 1.70
CA ARG A 178 -11.17 2.60 1.62
C ARG A 178 -10.37 2.56 2.92
N LEU A 179 -10.01 3.73 3.45
CA LEU A 179 -9.23 3.85 4.68
C LEU A 179 -9.89 4.83 5.66
N PRO A 180 -10.65 4.31 6.64
CA PRO A 180 -11.31 5.16 7.63
C PRO A 180 -10.30 6.00 8.44
N PRO A 181 -10.54 7.31 8.63
CA PRO A 181 -9.62 8.18 9.38
C PRO A 181 -9.31 7.70 10.79
N ALA A 182 -10.32 7.17 11.50
CA ALA A 182 -10.16 6.65 12.86
C ALA A 182 -9.17 5.49 12.94
N VAL A 183 -9.15 4.61 11.92
CA VAL A 183 -8.20 3.49 11.84
C VAL A 183 -6.78 4.02 11.70
N LEU A 184 -6.56 4.95 10.76
CA LEU A 184 -5.26 5.56 10.53
C LEU A 184 -4.78 6.33 11.77
N GLU A 185 -5.66 7.10 12.41
CA GLU A 185 -5.33 7.86 13.62
C GLU A 185 -4.91 6.94 14.77
N ALA A 186 -5.58 5.81 14.95
CA ALA A 186 -5.26 4.86 16.00
C ALA A 186 -3.91 4.15 15.76
N GLU A 187 -3.57 3.77 14.52
CA GLU A 187 -2.25 3.20 14.22
C GLU A 187 -1.12 4.22 14.38
N ILE A 188 -1.35 5.47 13.97
CA ILE A 188 -0.39 6.55 14.19
C ILE A 188 -0.17 6.78 15.68
N ALA A 189 -1.26 6.89 16.47
CA ALA A 189 -1.17 7.10 17.92
C ALA A 189 -0.33 6.02 18.60
N ARG A 190 -0.57 4.75 18.25
CA ARG A 190 0.19 3.61 18.77
C ARG A 190 1.68 3.65 18.42
N ILE A 191 2.08 4.22 17.27
CA ILE A 191 3.49 4.49 16.97
C ILE A 191 4.05 5.60 17.88
N LEU A 192 3.28 6.67 18.09
CA LEU A 192 3.70 7.79 18.95
C LEU A 192 3.89 7.39 20.41
N GLU A 193 3.13 6.42 20.91
CA GLU A 193 3.27 5.83 22.26
C GLU A 193 4.66 5.24 22.52
N LEU A 194 5.43 4.92 21.47
CA LEU A 194 6.84 4.53 21.59
C LEU A 194 7.76 5.69 22.01
N GLY A 195 7.23 6.90 22.19
CA GLY A 195 7.98 8.10 22.54
C GLY A 195 8.47 8.89 21.33
N VAL A 196 7.83 8.71 20.18
CA VAL A 196 8.11 9.52 18.97
C VAL A 196 7.46 10.88 19.13
N GLU A 197 8.26 11.94 19.05
CA GLU A 197 7.74 13.31 19.06
C GLU A 197 7.21 13.67 17.66
N LEU A 198 6.02 14.26 17.57
CA LEU A 198 5.42 14.71 16.31
C LEU A 198 5.21 16.22 16.32
N LYS A 199 5.79 16.90 15.33
CA LYS A 199 5.67 18.34 15.08
C LYS A 199 4.89 18.57 13.80
N LEU A 200 3.62 18.91 13.96
CA LEU A 200 2.70 19.26 12.87
C LEU A 200 2.92 20.72 12.45
N ASP A 201 2.29 21.12 11.34
CA ASP A 201 2.31 22.50 10.82
C ASP A 201 3.72 23.10 10.67
N THR A 202 4.71 22.25 10.38
CA THR A 202 6.12 22.63 10.27
C THR A 202 6.63 22.32 8.87
N LEU A 203 6.54 23.30 7.97
CA LEU A 203 7.00 23.16 6.58
C LEU A 203 8.51 23.39 6.49
N ILE A 204 9.25 22.31 6.26
CA ILE A 204 10.71 22.38 6.08
C ILE A 204 11.06 23.14 4.80
N GLY A 205 11.99 24.08 4.92
CA GLY A 205 12.36 25.05 3.89
C GLY A 205 11.62 26.40 3.98
N ARG A 206 10.58 26.50 4.80
CA ARG A 206 9.86 27.76 5.10
C ARG A 206 9.91 28.11 6.58
N ASP A 207 9.44 27.19 7.43
CA ASP A 207 9.28 27.41 8.87
C ASP A 207 10.54 26.99 9.64
N VAL A 208 11.25 25.98 9.14
CA VAL A 208 12.57 25.53 9.61
C VAL A 208 13.42 25.13 8.40
N THR A 209 14.67 25.56 8.36
CA THR A 209 15.62 25.21 7.29
C THR A 209 16.19 23.80 7.46
N LEU A 210 16.72 23.22 6.38
CA LEU A 210 17.37 21.91 6.46
C LEU A 210 18.67 21.98 7.29
N GLU A 211 19.36 23.12 7.24
CA GLU A 211 20.57 23.42 8.00
C GLU A 211 20.30 23.41 9.50
N GLU A 212 19.26 24.10 9.97
CA GLU A 212 18.85 24.07 11.37
C GLU A 212 18.48 22.65 11.84
N LEU A 213 17.83 21.85 10.98
CA LEU A 213 17.55 20.46 11.32
C LEU A 213 18.82 19.61 11.44
N ARG A 214 19.83 19.86 10.61
CA ARG A 214 21.15 19.18 10.70
C ARG A 214 21.92 19.56 11.96
N GLU A 215 21.69 20.75 12.51
CA GLU A 215 22.28 21.17 13.79
C GLU A 215 21.54 20.55 15.00
N ARG A 216 20.23 20.32 14.89
CA ARG A 216 19.38 19.77 15.96
C ARG A 216 19.46 18.25 16.09
N HIS A 217 19.79 17.55 15.00
CA HIS A 217 19.72 16.09 14.90
C HIS A 217 21.02 15.50 14.40
N HIS A 218 21.35 14.31 14.89
CA HIS A 218 22.54 13.56 14.47
C HIS A 218 22.37 12.96 13.07
N ALA A 219 21.14 12.64 12.69
CA ALA A 219 20.80 12.20 11.34
C ALA A 219 19.40 12.67 10.95
N LEU A 220 19.18 12.79 9.64
CA LEU A 220 17.89 13.14 9.06
C LEU A 220 17.43 12.05 8.09
N TYR A 221 16.14 11.69 8.17
CA TYR A 221 15.45 10.89 7.18
C TYR A 221 14.44 11.75 6.42
N LEU A 222 14.52 11.77 5.09
CA LEU A 222 13.64 12.58 4.24
C LEU A 222 12.57 11.68 3.59
N GLY A 223 11.38 11.64 4.19
CA GLY A 223 10.20 10.89 3.75
C GLY A 223 9.11 11.77 3.14
N ILE A 224 9.48 12.76 2.33
CA ILE A 224 8.58 13.84 1.86
C ILE A 224 7.56 13.41 0.78
N GLY A 225 7.76 12.24 0.17
CA GLY A 225 6.87 11.67 -0.84
C GLY A 225 6.81 12.45 -2.16
N ALA A 226 5.85 12.07 -3.02
CA ALA A 226 5.60 12.69 -4.32
C ALA A 226 4.20 13.33 -4.34
N GLN A 227 4.08 14.55 -3.82
CA GLN A 227 2.77 15.19 -3.60
C GLN A 227 2.18 15.91 -4.81
N ARG A 228 3.00 16.24 -5.82
CA ARG A 228 2.54 17.01 -6.98
C ARG A 228 1.91 16.10 -8.02
N GLY A 229 0.68 16.45 -8.42
CA GLY A 229 0.04 15.87 -9.59
C GLY A 229 0.75 16.26 -10.89
N ARG A 230 0.45 15.53 -11.96
CA ARG A 230 0.95 15.81 -13.31
C ARG A 230 -0.23 16.18 -14.20
N GLY A 231 -0.07 17.26 -14.97
CA GLY A 231 -0.99 17.61 -16.05
C GLY A 231 -0.94 16.62 -17.21
N LEU A 232 -1.85 16.78 -18.16
CA LEU A 232 -1.94 15.92 -19.36
C LEU A 232 -1.00 16.41 -20.46
N GLY A 233 -0.63 17.70 -20.47
CA GLY A 233 0.18 18.32 -21.51
C GLY A 233 -0.59 18.53 -22.82
N ILE A 234 -1.91 18.73 -22.75
CA ILE A 234 -2.78 18.83 -23.93
C ILE A 234 -3.34 20.25 -24.11
N PRO A 235 -3.60 20.70 -25.36
CA PRO A 235 -4.26 21.98 -25.58
C PRO A 235 -5.60 22.10 -24.85
N GLY A 236 -5.79 23.23 -24.16
CA GLY A 236 -7.00 23.53 -23.40
C GLY A 236 -7.03 22.99 -21.97
N GLU A 237 -5.98 22.33 -21.48
CA GLU A 237 -5.96 21.77 -20.12
C GLU A 237 -5.97 22.80 -18.99
N ASP A 238 -5.53 24.04 -19.25
CA ASP A 238 -5.50 25.10 -18.23
C ASP A 238 -6.89 25.74 -18.04
N GLY A 239 -7.24 26.05 -16.79
CA GLY A 239 -8.45 26.81 -16.44
C GLY A 239 -9.39 26.10 -15.47
N ALA A 240 -10.58 26.66 -15.25
CA ALA A 240 -11.57 26.13 -14.33
C ALA A 240 -12.01 24.71 -14.71
N GLY A 241 -12.48 23.94 -13.72
CA GLY A 241 -12.99 22.57 -13.92
C GLY A 241 -11.90 21.51 -14.14
N MET A 242 -10.63 21.84 -13.89
CA MET A 242 -9.51 20.93 -14.04
C MET A 242 -8.80 20.74 -12.71
N TRP A 243 -8.57 19.47 -12.37
CA TRP A 243 -7.85 19.09 -11.16
C TRP A 243 -6.91 17.94 -11.47
N THR A 244 -5.75 17.95 -10.81
CA THR A 244 -4.98 16.71 -10.70
C THR A 244 -5.70 15.75 -9.76
N GLY A 245 -5.57 14.43 -9.98
CA GLY A 245 -6.21 13.45 -9.09
C GLY A 245 -5.80 13.61 -7.62
N THR A 246 -4.53 13.94 -7.37
CA THR A 246 -4.01 14.24 -6.02
C THR A 246 -4.65 15.48 -5.40
N GLU A 247 -4.88 16.54 -6.19
CA GLU A 247 -5.51 17.76 -5.68
C GLU A 247 -6.99 17.52 -5.38
N TYR A 248 -7.71 16.89 -6.31
CA TYR A 248 -9.12 16.59 -6.16
C TYR A 248 -9.38 15.72 -4.92
N LEU A 249 -8.66 14.60 -4.79
CA LEU A 249 -8.79 13.70 -3.65
C LEU A 249 -8.40 14.36 -2.34
N ASN A 250 -7.37 15.19 -2.32
CA ASN A 250 -6.98 15.94 -1.12
C ASN A 250 -8.10 16.88 -0.65
N ARG A 251 -8.79 17.58 -1.56
CA ARG A 251 -9.93 18.44 -1.21
C ARG A 251 -11.10 17.62 -0.67
N VAL A 252 -11.47 16.54 -1.37
CA VAL A 252 -12.53 15.62 -0.96
C VAL A 252 -12.26 15.05 0.43
N ASN A 253 -11.04 14.57 0.69
CA ASN A 253 -10.66 13.99 1.98
C ASN A 253 -10.58 15.01 3.13
N GLN A 254 -10.45 16.30 2.81
CA GLN A 254 -10.55 17.38 3.80
C GLN A 254 -12.01 17.80 4.05
N GLY A 255 -12.98 17.16 3.40
CA GLY A 255 -14.39 17.50 3.50
C GLY A 255 -14.76 18.76 2.72
N GLU A 256 -13.90 19.23 1.81
CA GLU A 256 -14.22 20.36 0.95
C GLU A 256 -15.29 19.98 -0.07
N HIS A 257 -16.28 20.86 -0.27
CA HIS A 257 -17.23 20.70 -1.36
C HIS A 257 -16.58 21.12 -2.68
N VAL A 258 -16.19 20.13 -3.50
CA VAL A 258 -15.68 20.38 -4.85
C VAL A 258 -16.85 20.52 -5.81
N GLU A 259 -17.00 21.71 -6.41
CA GLU A 259 -18.02 21.94 -7.44
C GLU A 259 -17.67 21.17 -8.71
N LEU A 260 -18.45 20.13 -8.98
CA LEU A 260 -18.35 19.31 -10.19
C LEU A 260 -19.50 19.65 -11.15
N GLY A 261 -19.24 19.51 -12.45
CA GLY A 261 -20.29 19.51 -13.46
C GLY A 261 -21.14 18.22 -13.40
N SER A 262 -22.22 18.18 -14.18
CA SER A 262 -23.06 16.97 -14.29
C SER A 262 -22.34 15.77 -14.90
N SER A 263 -21.28 16.01 -15.67
CA SER A 263 -20.44 14.99 -16.32
C SER A 263 -18.97 15.24 -15.99
N VAL A 264 -18.26 14.19 -15.57
CA VAL A 264 -16.85 14.24 -15.16
C VAL A 264 -16.06 13.19 -15.94
N ALA A 265 -14.98 13.62 -16.58
CA ALA A 265 -14.00 12.73 -17.20
C ALA A 265 -12.80 12.55 -16.26
N VAL A 266 -12.49 11.31 -15.87
CA VAL A 266 -11.30 10.97 -15.09
C VAL A 266 -10.29 10.27 -15.98
N ILE A 267 -9.07 10.78 -16.04
CA ILE A 267 -8.04 10.26 -16.95
C ILE A 267 -7.02 9.45 -16.17
N GLY A 268 -6.92 8.15 -16.45
CA GLY A 268 -5.95 7.25 -15.83
C GLY A 268 -6.51 5.85 -15.61
N GLY A 269 -5.68 4.98 -15.02
CA GLY A 269 -6.09 3.60 -14.70
C GLY A 269 -5.46 3.03 -13.43
N GLY A 270 -4.83 3.87 -12.62
CA GLY A 270 -4.32 3.48 -11.29
C GLY A 270 -5.30 3.83 -10.18
N ASN A 271 -4.98 3.43 -8.95
CA ASN A 271 -5.84 3.65 -7.78
C ASN A 271 -6.30 5.11 -7.63
N THR A 272 -5.42 6.10 -7.86
CA THR A 272 -5.81 7.53 -7.85
C THR A 272 -6.94 7.85 -8.83
N ALA A 273 -6.95 7.24 -10.02
CA ALA A 273 -8.00 7.48 -11.00
C ALA A 273 -9.31 6.79 -10.61
N VAL A 274 -9.24 5.57 -10.11
CA VAL A 274 -10.42 4.83 -9.60
C VAL A 274 -11.01 5.54 -8.40
N ASP A 275 -10.18 5.93 -7.44
CA ASP A 275 -10.58 6.65 -6.22
C ASP A 275 -11.25 7.98 -6.56
N ALA A 276 -10.68 8.75 -7.49
CA ALA A 276 -11.25 10.01 -7.97
C ALA A 276 -12.58 9.79 -8.72
N ALA A 277 -12.69 8.73 -9.53
CA ALA A 277 -13.90 8.42 -10.26
C ALA A 277 -15.06 8.04 -9.31
N ARG A 278 -14.80 7.18 -8.33
CA ARG A 278 -15.78 6.80 -7.30
C ARG A 278 -16.17 8.00 -6.43
N ALA A 279 -15.22 8.84 -6.02
CA ALA A 279 -15.51 10.06 -5.27
C ALA A 279 -16.43 11.01 -6.06
N ALA A 280 -16.11 11.28 -7.33
CA ALA A 280 -16.95 12.11 -8.20
C ALA A 280 -18.34 11.50 -8.43
N ARG A 281 -18.41 10.17 -8.56
CA ARG A 281 -19.67 9.44 -8.75
C ARG A 281 -20.59 9.59 -7.54
N ARG A 282 -20.02 9.49 -6.34
CA ARG A 282 -20.75 9.67 -5.07
C ARG A 282 -21.21 11.10 -4.83
N SER A 283 -20.59 12.09 -5.47
CA SER A 283 -21.09 13.47 -5.54
C SER A 283 -22.26 13.65 -6.51
N GLY A 284 -22.72 12.59 -7.20
CA GLY A 284 -23.87 12.61 -8.10
C GLY A 284 -23.55 12.86 -9.57
N ALA A 285 -22.26 12.96 -9.94
CA ALA A 285 -21.88 13.15 -11.34
C ALA A 285 -22.03 11.87 -12.18
N LEU A 286 -22.25 12.03 -13.48
CA LEU A 286 -21.99 10.99 -14.47
C LEU A 286 -20.48 10.94 -14.72
N VAL A 287 -19.86 9.77 -14.52
CA VAL A 287 -18.39 9.66 -14.53
C VAL A 287 -17.93 8.72 -15.62
N THR A 288 -17.01 9.21 -16.46
CA THR A 288 -16.31 8.39 -17.45
C THR A 288 -14.83 8.28 -17.06
N LEU A 289 -14.36 7.07 -16.76
CA LEU A 289 -12.97 6.73 -16.53
C LEU A 289 -12.30 6.35 -17.85
N LEU A 290 -11.41 7.22 -18.34
CA LEU A 290 -10.70 7.05 -19.60
C LEU A 290 -9.30 6.48 -19.36
N TYR A 291 -9.02 5.34 -19.99
CA TYR A 291 -7.73 4.69 -19.92
C TYR A 291 -7.17 4.37 -21.30
N ARG A 292 -5.89 4.68 -21.49
CA ARG A 292 -5.21 4.54 -22.78
C ARG A 292 -4.85 3.09 -23.16
N ARG A 293 -4.94 2.13 -22.23
CA ARG A 293 -4.66 0.70 -22.48
C ARG A 293 -5.92 -0.13 -22.25
N SER A 294 -5.78 -1.46 -22.23
CA SER A 294 -6.88 -2.35 -21.86
C SER A 294 -7.00 -2.49 -20.34
N ARG A 295 -8.04 -3.20 -19.90
CA ARG A 295 -8.27 -3.51 -18.49
C ARG A 295 -7.13 -4.33 -17.87
N GLU A 296 -6.50 -5.22 -18.64
CA GLU A 296 -5.40 -6.07 -18.17
C GLU A 296 -4.16 -5.26 -17.75
N GLU A 297 -3.94 -4.10 -18.36
CA GLU A 297 -2.80 -3.24 -18.02
C GLU A 297 -3.09 -2.22 -16.91
N MET A 298 -4.33 -2.15 -16.41
CA MET A 298 -4.69 -1.21 -15.34
C MET A 298 -3.94 -1.56 -14.06
N PRO A 299 -3.15 -0.62 -13.50
CA PRO A 299 -2.42 -0.87 -12.25
C PRO A 299 -3.29 -0.69 -10.99
N ALA A 300 -4.57 -0.34 -11.12
CA ALA A 300 -5.47 -0.27 -9.98
C ALA A 300 -5.81 -1.68 -9.47
N ILE A 301 -6.18 -1.75 -8.20
CA ILE A 301 -6.60 -3.01 -7.57
C ILE A 301 -7.88 -3.51 -8.25
N SER A 302 -7.90 -4.78 -8.67
CA SER A 302 -8.97 -5.31 -9.52
C SER A 302 -10.37 -5.14 -8.93
N HIS A 303 -10.57 -5.46 -7.64
CA HIS A 303 -11.87 -5.32 -7.00
C HIS A 303 -12.31 -3.85 -6.87
N GLU A 304 -11.38 -2.90 -6.75
CA GLU A 304 -11.71 -1.47 -6.74
C GLU A 304 -12.21 -0.98 -8.10
N ILE A 305 -11.71 -1.58 -9.19
CA ILE A 305 -12.22 -1.33 -10.53
C ILE A 305 -13.64 -1.88 -10.65
N ASP A 306 -13.88 -3.11 -10.16
CA ASP A 306 -15.21 -3.73 -10.18
C ASP A 306 -16.24 -2.91 -9.38
N ASP A 307 -15.88 -2.52 -8.15
CA ASP A 307 -16.68 -1.61 -7.32
C ASP A 307 -17.05 -0.31 -8.07
N ALA A 308 -16.11 0.29 -8.80
CA ALA A 308 -16.37 1.52 -9.54
C ALA A 308 -17.38 1.31 -10.67
N LEU A 309 -17.29 0.18 -11.38
CA LEU A 309 -18.25 -0.19 -12.43
C LEU A 309 -19.64 -0.45 -11.84
N GLU A 310 -19.73 -1.12 -10.69
CA GLU A 310 -20.97 -1.35 -9.96
C GLU A 310 -21.62 -0.05 -9.45
N GLU A 311 -20.81 0.94 -9.05
CA GLU A 311 -21.27 2.29 -8.71
C GLU A 311 -21.75 3.11 -9.94
N GLY A 312 -21.56 2.58 -11.16
CA GLY A 312 -22.00 3.19 -12.41
C GLY A 312 -20.97 4.14 -13.04
N VAL A 313 -19.69 3.97 -12.74
CA VAL A 313 -18.60 4.63 -13.49
C VAL A 313 -18.48 3.95 -14.85
N GLU A 314 -18.53 4.72 -15.93
CA GLU A 314 -18.31 4.22 -17.29
C GLU A 314 -16.81 4.06 -17.55
N LEU A 315 -16.35 2.87 -17.92
CA LEU A 315 -14.95 2.63 -18.27
C LEU A 315 -14.74 2.65 -19.79
N VAL A 316 -14.00 3.63 -20.27
CA VAL A 316 -13.61 3.77 -21.68
C VAL A 316 -12.14 3.45 -21.85
N LEU A 317 -11.88 2.25 -22.35
CA LEU A 317 -10.54 1.74 -22.63
C LEU A 317 -10.01 2.20 -23.99
N LEU A 318 -8.71 1.99 -24.20
CA LEU A 318 -8.01 2.27 -25.45
C LEU A 318 -8.30 3.69 -25.97
N SER A 319 -8.32 4.66 -25.06
CA SER A 319 -8.62 6.06 -25.38
C SER A 319 -7.65 6.98 -24.67
N ALA A 320 -7.04 7.91 -25.40
CA ALA A 320 -6.15 8.93 -24.84
C ALA A 320 -6.66 10.33 -25.18
N PRO A 321 -6.68 11.28 -24.23
CA PRO A 321 -7.08 12.65 -24.51
C PRO A 321 -6.05 13.36 -25.41
N VAL A 322 -6.55 14.16 -26.36
CA VAL A 322 -5.72 14.91 -27.32
C VAL A 322 -5.83 16.41 -27.09
N ARG A 323 -7.05 16.90 -26.84
CA ARG A 323 -7.32 18.32 -26.53
C ARG A 323 -8.64 18.45 -25.78
N LEU A 324 -8.75 19.52 -25.01
CA LEU A 324 -9.96 19.92 -24.31
C LEU A 324 -10.50 21.19 -24.97
N GLU A 325 -11.73 21.12 -25.49
CA GLU A 325 -12.46 22.28 -25.98
C GLU A 325 -13.14 22.98 -24.81
N ARG A 326 -13.05 24.31 -24.82
CA ARG A 326 -13.67 25.17 -23.81
C ARG A 326 -14.70 26.08 -24.44
N GLU A 327 -15.74 26.35 -23.68
CA GLU A 327 -16.81 27.31 -23.98
C GLU A 327 -16.96 28.21 -22.75
N ASP A 328 -16.88 29.53 -22.93
CA ASP A 328 -16.90 30.53 -21.84
C ASP A 328 -15.93 30.23 -20.68
N GLY A 329 -14.75 29.67 -21.01
CA GLY A 329 -13.71 29.30 -20.05
C GLY A 329 -13.94 27.97 -19.33
N GLN A 330 -15.08 27.32 -19.51
CA GLN A 330 -15.43 26.04 -18.89
C GLN A 330 -15.14 24.85 -19.83
N PRO A 331 -14.77 23.68 -19.29
CA PRO A 331 -14.58 22.47 -20.09
C PRO A 331 -15.91 22.03 -20.74
N LYS A 332 -15.92 21.85 -22.06
CA LYS A 332 -17.12 21.46 -22.81
C LYS A 332 -17.00 20.08 -23.48
N THR A 333 -15.91 19.85 -24.22
CA THR A 333 -15.71 18.61 -24.97
C THR A 333 -14.28 18.12 -24.82
N LEU A 334 -14.11 16.87 -24.36
CA LEU A 334 -12.82 16.21 -24.37
C LEU A 334 -12.68 15.40 -25.67
N VAL A 335 -11.72 15.78 -26.51
CA VAL A 335 -11.40 15.04 -27.73
C VAL A 335 -10.41 13.94 -27.40
N VAL A 336 -10.76 12.72 -27.77
CA VAL A 336 -9.96 11.52 -27.49
C VAL A 336 -9.54 10.83 -28.79
N HIS A 337 -8.35 10.25 -28.78
CA HIS A 337 -7.85 9.37 -29.82
C HIS A 337 -8.05 7.92 -29.39
N ARG A 338 -8.62 7.09 -30.27
CA ARG A 338 -8.62 5.64 -30.08
C ARG A 338 -7.22 5.08 -30.25
N MET A 339 -6.90 4.13 -29.38
CA MET A 339 -5.60 3.48 -29.32
C MET A 339 -5.74 1.99 -29.67
N GLU A 340 -4.63 1.37 -30.04
CA GLU A 340 -4.44 -0.08 -30.05
C GLU A 340 -3.25 -0.47 -29.17
N LEU A 341 -3.16 -1.75 -28.81
CA LEU A 341 -2.04 -2.25 -28.02
C LEU A 341 -0.90 -2.69 -28.95
N GLY A 342 0.26 -2.05 -28.82
CA GLY A 342 1.50 -2.49 -29.44
C GLY A 342 2.31 -3.43 -28.54
N ASP A 343 3.62 -3.41 -28.72
CA ASP A 343 4.56 -4.20 -27.95
C ASP A 343 4.67 -3.75 -26.48
N PRO A 344 5.05 -4.66 -25.56
CA PRO A 344 5.38 -4.32 -24.19
C PRO A 344 6.36 -3.13 -24.05
N ASP A 345 6.15 -2.32 -23.02
CA ASP A 345 7.06 -1.26 -22.59
C ASP A 345 8.02 -1.77 -21.50
N ALA A 346 8.86 -0.88 -20.95
CA ALA A 346 9.82 -1.22 -19.89
C ALA A 346 9.17 -1.71 -18.58
N SER A 347 7.87 -1.47 -18.37
CA SER A 347 7.11 -2.01 -17.25
C SER A 347 6.49 -3.39 -17.55
N GLY A 348 6.75 -3.95 -18.73
CA GLY A 348 6.20 -5.24 -19.18
C GLY A 348 4.77 -5.16 -19.72
N ARG A 349 4.13 -3.99 -19.68
CA ARG A 349 2.75 -3.78 -20.13
C ARG A 349 2.73 -3.31 -21.58
N ARG A 350 1.74 -3.74 -22.36
CA ARG A 350 1.61 -3.34 -23.77
C ARG A 350 1.46 -1.83 -23.92
N ARG A 351 2.21 -1.24 -24.86
CA ARG A 351 2.17 0.21 -25.09
C ARG A 351 0.92 0.58 -25.88
N PRO A 352 0.30 1.73 -25.59
CA PRO A 352 -0.78 2.26 -26.42
C PRO A 352 -0.20 2.95 -27.65
N VAL A 353 -0.73 2.63 -28.82
CA VAL A 353 -0.38 3.24 -30.11
C VAL A 353 -1.62 3.91 -30.69
N PRO A 354 -1.56 5.18 -31.13
CA PRO A 354 -2.72 5.84 -31.75
C PRO A 354 -3.13 5.13 -33.04
N LEU A 355 -4.44 4.90 -33.22
CA LEU A 355 -4.97 4.40 -34.48
C LEU A 355 -4.85 5.46 -35.59
N PRO A 356 -4.71 5.07 -36.88
CA PRO A 356 -4.62 6.01 -37.99
C PRO A 356 -5.79 6.98 -38.13
#